data_AF-A0A2N1P6Y1-F1
#
_entry.id   AF-A0A2N1P6Y1-F1
#
_cell.length_a   1.000
_cell.length_b   1.000
_cell.length_c   1.000
_cell.angle_alpha   90.00
_cell.angle_beta   90.00
_cell.angle_gamma   90.00
#
_symmetry.space_group_name_H-M   'P 1'
#
loop_
_entity.id
_entity.type
_entity.pdbx_description
1 polymer ?
#
loop_
_entity_poly.entity_id
_entity_poly.type
_entity_poly.pdbx_seq_one_letter_code
_entity_poly.pdbx_strand_id
1 'polypeptide(L)'
;MSGEPIKRQAGPKSGRRSRKKRRIPARTDMTAMVDIVMLLLIFYMVTTAFMMPQAMEINVPEVSPDPPIVRWSRLLTIRIDADNRFFWNVGDPAENLPKLIPSVRGKDGPGAYMVDSDALRSVLRDVNRRIDNLSTLIKIHPAARYNAMVDVLDEIDYMERDWNMQMAAELGKALENLTKEERFSYRYAIDDWVGTDDRIATEALAAAGKGGE
;
A
#
# COMPACT_ATOMS: atom_id res chain seq x y z
N MET A 1 102.77 51.14 -18.85
CA MET A 1 101.67 51.65 -18.00
C MET A 1 100.48 51.96 -18.90
N SER A 2 99.32 51.43 -18.51
CA SER A 2 97.97 51.96 -18.81
C SER A 2 97.65 52.38 -20.25
N GLY A 3 97.15 51.43 -21.04
CA GLY A 3 96.21 51.75 -22.10
C GLY A 3 94.80 51.70 -21.53
N GLU A 4 94.17 52.86 -21.30
CA GLU A 4 92.71 52.96 -21.18
C GLU A 4 92.13 53.11 -22.59
N PRO A 5 91.37 52.14 -23.11
CA PRO A 5 90.54 52.37 -24.26
C PRO A 5 89.18 52.95 -23.84
N ILE A 6 88.85 54.00 -24.57
CA ILE A 6 87.65 54.81 -24.55
C ILE A 6 86.37 53.97 -24.73
N LYS A 7 85.39 54.34 -23.92
CA LYS A 7 83.99 53.92 -23.82
C LYS A 7 83.27 53.81 -25.19
N ARG A 8 82.85 52.60 -25.58
CA ARG A 8 81.80 52.39 -26.60
C ARG A 8 80.43 52.24 -25.92
N GLN A 9 79.50 53.11 -26.32
CA GLN A 9 78.09 53.07 -25.92
C GLN A 9 77.43 51.80 -26.48
N ALA A 10 76.85 50.99 -25.60
CA ALA A 10 75.90 49.94 -25.96
C ALA A 10 74.48 50.52 -25.89
N GLY A 11 73.72 50.40 -26.97
CA GLY A 11 72.31 50.80 -27.07
C GLY A 11 71.41 50.08 -26.06
N PRO A 12 70.16 50.55 -25.89
CA PRO A 12 69.33 50.17 -24.75
C PRO A 12 68.91 48.69 -24.85
N LYS A 13 69.24 47.90 -23.82
CA LYS A 13 68.67 46.57 -23.63
C LYS A 13 67.16 46.70 -23.41
N SER A 14 66.37 46.01 -24.22
CA SER A 14 64.92 45.93 -24.10
C SER A 14 64.51 45.37 -22.73
N GLY A 15 64.17 46.25 -21.80
CA GLY A 15 63.54 45.86 -20.54
C GLY A 15 62.10 45.44 -20.80
N ARG A 16 61.87 44.15 -21.06
CA ARG A 16 60.52 43.56 -21.05
C ARG A 16 60.01 43.64 -19.61
N ARG A 17 59.33 44.74 -19.26
CA ARG A 17 58.59 44.86 -17.99
C ARG A 17 57.51 43.79 -17.99
N SER A 18 57.79 42.69 -17.31
CA SER A 18 56.80 41.66 -16.99
C SER A 18 55.68 42.31 -16.19
N ARG A 19 54.54 42.53 -16.83
CA ARG A 19 53.34 43.04 -16.19
C ARG A 19 52.87 41.95 -15.23
N LYS A 20 53.12 42.14 -13.93
CA LYS A 20 52.73 41.21 -12.86
C LYS A 20 51.21 40.99 -12.95
N LYS A 21 50.80 39.84 -13.49
CA LYS A 21 49.39 39.46 -13.66
C LYS A 21 48.77 39.42 -12.26
N ARG A 22 47.90 40.37 -11.93
CA ARG A 22 47.12 40.35 -10.69
C ARG A 22 46.31 39.05 -10.68
N ARG A 23 46.64 38.13 -9.77
CA ARG A 23 45.87 36.92 -9.53
C ARG A 23 44.52 37.35 -8.95
N ILE A 24 43.46 37.23 -9.74
CA ILE A 24 42.09 37.36 -9.25
C ILE A 24 41.87 36.12 -8.38
N PRO A 25 41.49 36.23 -7.11
CA PRO A 25 41.17 35.05 -6.32
C PRO A 25 39.96 34.37 -6.97
N ALA A 26 40.11 33.12 -7.39
CA ALA A 26 39.00 32.31 -7.86
C ALA A 26 38.04 32.14 -6.67
N ARG A 27 36.92 32.87 -6.70
CA ARG A 27 35.84 32.69 -5.74
C ARG A 27 35.00 31.53 -6.26
N THR A 28 35.01 30.40 -5.55
CA THR A 28 34.13 29.27 -5.86
C THR A 28 32.71 29.70 -5.60
N ASP A 29 31.90 29.76 -6.65
CA ASP A 29 30.48 30.04 -6.53
C ASP A 29 29.77 28.79 -6.00
N MET A 30 29.25 28.87 -4.78
CA MET A 30 28.52 27.77 -4.14
C MET A 30 27.09 27.64 -4.69
N THR A 31 26.63 28.58 -5.52
CA THR A 31 25.27 28.58 -6.08
C THR A 31 25.00 27.30 -6.89
N ALA A 32 26.00 26.82 -7.64
CA ALA A 32 25.91 25.55 -8.36
C ALA A 32 25.82 24.32 -7.43
N MET A 33 26.39 24.38 -6.21
CA MET A 33 26.33 23.26 -5.26
C MET A 33 24.99 23.21 -4.53
N VAL A 34 24.43 24.38 -4.16
CA VAL A 34 23.13 24.48 -3.50
C VAL A 34 22.01 23.99 -4.42
N ASP A 35 22.10 24.29 -5.72
CA ASP A 35 21.11 23.88 -6.72
C ASP A 35 21.04 22.34 -6.87
N ILE A 36 22.18 21.64 -6.88
CA ILE A 36 22.23 20.18 -6.94
C ILE A 36 21.56 19.55 -5.72
N VAL A 37 21.77 20.11 -4.53
CA VAL A 37 21.13 19.62 -3.29
C VAL A 37 19.62 19.86 -3.32
N MET A 38 19.17 21.00 -3.84
CA MET A 38 17.75 21.34 -3.97
C MET A 38 17.03 20.40 -4.97
N LEU A 39 17.65 20.13 -6.12
CA LEU A 39 17.18 19.14 -7.10
C LEU A 39 17.05 17.75 -6.49
N LEU A 40 18.04 17.31 -5.71
CA LEU A 40 17.99 16.03 -5.02
C LEU A 40 16.86 15.98 -3.98
N LEU A 41 16.70 17.02 -3.17
CA LEU A 41 15.62 17.08 -2.17
C LEU A 41 14.23 17.02 -2.81
N ILE A 42 14.00 17.77 -3.90
CA ILE A 42 12.74 17.69 -4.66
C ILE A 42 12.54 16.30 -5.25
N PHE A 43 13.58 15.73 -5.88
CA PHE A 43 13.51 14.39 -6.45
C PHE A 43 13.16 13.34 -5.37
N TYR A 44 13.81 13.39 -4.21
CA TYR A 44 13.52 12.50 -3.09
C TYR A 44 12.10 12.70 -2.57
N MET A 45 11.66 13.95 -2.34
CA MET A 45 10.30 14.25 -1.87
C MET A 45 9.22 13.79 -2.85
N VAL A 46 9.41 14.02 -4.14
CA VAL A 46 8.48 13.56 -5.19
C VAL A 46 8.47 12.03 -5.30
N THR A 47 9.63 11.39 -5.26
CA THR A 47 9.73 9.92 -5.29
C THR A 47 9.08 9.29 -4.05
N THR A 48 9.22 9.91 -2.87
CA THR A 48 8.52 9.46 -1.65
C THR A 48 7.00 9.66 -1.73
N ALA A 49 6.52 10.70 -2.40
CA ALA A 49 5.08 10.91 -2.59
C ALA A 49 4.45 9.81 -3.47
N PHE A 50 5.18 9.30 -4.47
CA PHE A 50 4.74 8.15 -5.27
C PHE A 50 4.85 6.81 -4.53
N MET A 51 5.71 6.72 -3.52
CA MET A 51 5.86 5.53 -2.68
C MET A 51 4.82 5.46 -1.55
N MET A 52 4.13 6.57 -1.24
CA MET A 52 3.00 6.53 -0.31
C MET A 52 1.81 5.88 -1.03
N PRO A 53 1.29 4.73 -0.56
CA PRO A 53 0.06 4.20 -1.08
C PRO A 53 -1.02 5.28 -0.95
N GLN A 54 -1.75 5.53 -2.05
CA GLN A 54 -2.88 6.45 -2.05
C GLN A 54 -3.80 6.03 -0.91
N ALA A 55 -3.85 6.83 0.16
CA ALA A 55 -4.74 6.57 1.28
C ALA A 55 -6.17 6.71 0.74
N MET A 56 -6.82 5.57 0.54
CA MET A 56 -8.25 5.53 0.31
C MET A 56 -8.92 6.13 1.56
N GLU A 57 -9.82 7.09 1.40
CA GLU A 57 -10.61 7.63 2.51
C GLU A 57 -11.58 6.55 2.98
N ILE A 58 -11.12 5.73 3.93
CA ILE A 58 -11.95 4.71 4.56
C ILE A 58 -12.84 5.41 5.57
N ASN A 59 -14.13 5.54 5.24
CA ASN A 59 -15.17 5.88 6.23
C ASN A 59 -15.39 4.65 7.11
N VAL A 60 -14.50 4.42 8.07
CA VAL A 60 -14.72 3.43 9.13
C VAL A 60 -15.94 3.91 9.92
N PRO A 61 -17.03 3.13 10.02
CA PRO A 61 -18.18 3.52 10.83
C PRO A 61 -17.73 3.73 12.28
N GLU A 62 -18.29 4.75 12.94
CA GLU A 62 -17.93 5.12 14.31
C GLU A 62 -17.89 3.88 15.21
N VAL A 63 -16.71 3.60 15.76
CA VAL A 63 -16.50 2.53 16.73
C VAL A 63 -17.29 2.92 17.99
N SER A 64 -18.45 2.31 18.16
CA SER A 64 -19.19 2.38 19.42
C SER A 64 -18.27 1.87 20.54
N PRO A 65 -18.18 2.54 21.71
CA PRO A 65 -17.25 2.20 22.79
C PRO A 65 -17.50 0.81 23.40
N ASP A 66 -18.66 0.22 23.13
CA ASP A 66 -18.93 -1.20 23.38
C ASP A 66 -18.92 -1.95 22.03
N PRO A 67 -17.98 -2.89 21.80
CA PRO A 67 -18.07 -3.75 20.63
C PRO A 67 -19.40 -4.50 20.73
N PRO A 68 -20.29 -4.41 19.72
CA PRO A 68 -21.51 -5.20 19.75
C PRO A 68 -21.10 -6.66 19.93
N ILE A 69 -21.68 -7.35 20.91
CA ILE A 69 -21.47 -8.79 21.08
C ILE A 69 -22.07 -9.46 19.84
N VAL A 70 -21.25 -9.61 18.79
CA VAL A 70 -21.64 -10.30 17.57
C VAL A 70 -21.70 -11.77 17.94
N ARG A 71 -22.90 -12.35 17.85
CA ARG A 71 -23.06 -13.80 18.00
C ARG A 71 -22.16 -14.48 16.97
N TRP A 72 -21.40 -15.50 17.39
CA TRP A 72 -20.56 -16.31 16.52
C TRP A 72 -21.28 -16.76 15.25
N SER A 73 -22.56 -17.13 15.35
CA SER A 73 -23.40 -17.52 14.20
C SER A 73 -23.60 -16.44 13.13
N ARG A 74 -23.24 -15.18 13.41
CA ARG A 74 -23.33 -14.02 12.50
C ARG A 74 -21.97 -13.36 12.24
N LEU A 75 -20.89 -14.07 12.55
CA LEU A 75 -19.53 -13.60 12.32
C LEU A 75 -18.91 -14.40 11.17
N LEU A 76 -18.66 -13.73 10.05
CA LEU A 76 -17.78 -14.22 9.00
C LEU A 76 -16.36 -13.77 9.34
N THR A 77 -15.40 -14.68 9.43
CA THR A 77 -13.99 -14.30 9.59
C THR A 77 -13.23 -14.61 8.31
N ILE A 78 -12.52 -13.62 7.77
CA ILE A 78 -11.58 -13.74 6.67
C ILE A 78 -10.18 -13.63 7.25
N ARG A 79 -9.36 -14.65 7.03
CA ARG A 79 -7.96 -14.71 7.45
C ARG A 79 -7.05 -14.69 6.24
N ILE A 80 -6.00 -13.88 6.31
CA ILE A 80 -4.96 -13.81 5.29
C ILE A 80 -3.64 -14.17 5.96
N ASP A 81 -3.04 -15.28 5.56
CA ASP A 81 -1.80 -15.76 6.16
C ASP A 81 -0.54 -15.11 5.54
N ALA A 82 0.63 -15.47 6.06
CA ALA A 82 1.92 -14.96 5.59
C ALA A 82 2.21 -15.28 4.11
N ASP A 83 1.64 -16.35 3.57
CA ASP A 83 1.80 -16.78 2.19
C ASP A 83 0.77 -16.12 1.24
N ASN A 84 0.00 -15.15 1.76
CA ASN A 84 -1.06 -14.46 1.04
C ASN A 84 -2.22 -15.40 0.62
N ARG A 85 -2.45 -16.47 1.39
CA ARG A 85 -3.59 -17.37 1.22
C ARG A 85 -4.77 -16.86 2.03
N PHE A 86 -5.94 -16.90 1.41
CA PHE A 86 -7.17 -16.40 1.97
C PHE A 86 -7.98 -17.57 2.52
N PHE A 87 -8.41 -17.46 3.76
CA PHE A 87 -9.26 -18.44 4.42
C PHE A 87 -10.53 -17.76 4.91
N TRP A 88 -11.64 -18.50 4.90
CA TRP A 88 -12.88 -18.00 5.46
C TRP A 88 -13.57 -19.05 6.33
N ASN A 89 -14.21 -18.59 7.39
CA ASN A 89 -15.14 -19.41 8.16
C ASN A 89 -16.28 -18.56 8.72
N VAL A 90 -17.40 -19.20 9.00
CA VAL A 90 -18.49 -18.58 9.76
C VAL A 90 -18.54 -19.23 11.14
N GLY A 91 -18.62 -18.41 12.18
CA GLY A 91 -18.65 -18.88 13.57
C GLY A 91 -17.30 -19.24 14.15
N ASP A 92 -17.33 -20.13 15.13
CA ASP A 92 -16.13 -20.53 15.86
C ASP A 92 -15.21 -21.38 14.95
N PRO A 93 -13.94 -20.99 14.75
CA PRO A 93 -12.98 -21.79 13.97
C PRO A 93 -12.71 -23.19 14.57
N ALA A 94 -13.00 -23.42 15.86
CA ALA A 94 -12.89 -24.73 16.47
C ALA A 94 -14.00 -25.71 16.02
N GLU A 95 -15.19 -25.20 15.72
CA GLU A 95 -16.32 -26.00 15.23
C GLU A 95 -16.38 -26.04 13.70
N ASN A 96 -16.01 -24.94 13.04
CA ASN A 96 -16.03 -24.78 11.60
C ASN A 96 -14.67 -24.28 11.12
N LEU A 97 -13.77 -25.23 10.83
CA LEU A 97 -12.42 -24.94 10.36
C LEU A 97 -12.45 -24.05 9.11
N PRO A 98 -11.54 -23.06 9.00
CA PRO A 98 -11.48 -22.21 7.84
C PRO A 98 -11.22 -22.96 6.53
N LYS A 99 -11.91 -22.50 5.49
CA LYS A 99 -11.84 -23.03 4.14
C LYS A 99 -10.98 -22.12 3.29
N LEU A 100 -10.13 -22.71 2.47
CA LEU A 100 -9.27 -21.97 1.55
C LEU A 100 -10.12 -21.35 0.43
N ILE A 101 -9.92 -20.06 0.17
CA ILE A 101 -10.40 -19.40 -1.04
C ILE A 101 -9.38 -19.65 -2.14
N PRO A 102 -9.80 -20.10 -3.34
CA PRO A 102 -8.93 -20.22 -4.49
C PRO A 102 -8.10 -18.96 -4.72
N SER A 103 -6.81 -19.16 -5.00
CA SER A 103 -5.89 -18.09 -5.34
C SER A 103 -5.53 -18.18 -6.82
N VAL A 104 -5.41 -17.02 -7.45
CA VAL A 104 -4.92 -16.90 -8.83
C VAL A 104 -3.45 -16.52 -8.77
N ARG A 105 -2.65 -17.10 -9.67
CA ARG A 105 -1.27 -16.68 -9.86
C ARG A 105 -1.26 -15.26 -10.45
N GLY A 106 -0.88 -14.29 -9.64
CA GLY A 106 -0.73 -12.91 -10.04
C GLY A 106 0.31 -12.74 -11.15
N LYS A 107 0.07 -11.77 -12.05
CA LYS A 107 0.98 -11.43 -13.15
C LYS A 107 2.30 -10.79 -12.68
N ASP A 108 2.36 -10.34 -11.43
CA ASP A 108 3.46 -9.53 -10.89
C ASP A 108 4.65 -10.34 -10.36
N GLY A 109 4.73 -11.63 -10.68
CA GLY A 109 5.92 -12.46 -10.47
C GLY A 109 5.65 -13.80 -9.77
N PRO A 110 6.67 -14.69 -9.71
CA PRO A 110 6.57 -15.97 -9.01
C PRO A 110 6.36 -15.73 -7.51
N GLY A 111 5.18 -16.09 -6.99
CA GLY A 111 4.82 -15.97 -5.58
C GLY A 111 3.78 -14.89 -5.26
N ALA A 112 3.22 -14.19 -6.26
CA ALA A 112 2.03 -13.37 -6.05
C ALA A 112 0.79 -14.26 -6.03
N TYR A 113 0.49 -14.91 -4.90
CA TYR A 113 -0.84 -15.44 -4.66
C TYR A 113 -1.77 -14.24 -4.49
N MET A 114 -2.58 -13.94 -5.50
CA MET A 114 -3.68 -12.99 -5.38
C MET A 114 -4.94 -13.79 -5.11
N VAL A 115 -5.85 -13.24 -4.32
CA VAL A 115 -7.16 -13.88 -4.16
C VAL A 115 -7.86 -13.88 -5.51
N ASP A 116 -8.55 -14.97 -5.83
CA ASP A 116 -9.50 -14.95 -6.93
C ASP A 116 -10.66 -14.03 -6.54
N SER A 117 -10.75 -12.86 -7.17
CA SER A 117 -11.79 -11.86 -6.87
C SER A 117 -13.19 -12.43 -7.05
N ASP A 118 -13.41 -13.29 -8.04
CA ASP A 118 -14.72 -13.91 -8.27
C ASP A 118 -15.03 -14.93 -7.16
N ALA A 119 -14.03 -15.67 -6.69
CA ALA A 119 -14.20 -16.59 -5.57
C ALA A 119 -14.49 -15.84 -4.26
N LEU A 120 -13.73 -14.78 -3.96
CA LEU A 120 -13.95 -13.94 -2.77
C LEU A 120 -15.35 -13.33 -2.79
N ARG A 121 -15.74 -12.72 -3.92
CA ARG A 121 -17.08 -12.17 -4.15
C ARG A 121 -18.17 -13.20 -3.90
N SER A 122 -17.99 -14.41 -4.43
CA SER A 122 -18.98 -15.48 -4.29
C SER A 122 -19.20 -15.86 -2.82
N VAL A 123 -18.10 -15.99 -2.04
CA VAL A 123 -18.17 -16.28 -0.61
C VAL A 123 -18.86 -15.16 0.14
N LEU A 124 -18.46 -13.91 -0.07
CA LEU A 124 -19.05 -12.76 0.63
C LEU A 124 -20.54 -12.63 0.32
N ARG A 125 -20.92 -12.75 -0.95
CA ARG A 125 -22.32 -12.67 -1.40
C ARG A 125 -23.16 -13.82 -0.85
N ASP A 126 -22.67 -15.06 -0.93
CA ASP A 126 -23.42 -16.22 -0.50
C ASP A 126 -23.65 -16.24 1.01
N VAL A 127 -22.64 -15.86 1.80
CA VAL A 127 -22.78 -15.81 3.26
C VAL A 127 -23.71 -14.66 3.66
N ASN A 128 -23.57 -13.48 3.04
CA ASN A 128 -24.41 -12.31 3.33
C ASN A 128 -25.90 -12.56 2.99
N ARG A 129 -26.20 -13.38 1.97
CA ARG A 129 -27.58 -13.76 1.64
C ARG A 129 -28.19 -14.79 2.58
N ARG A 130 -27.36 -15.58 3.27
CA ARG A 130 -27.81 -16.66 4.18
C ARG A 130 -27.97 -16.17 5.61
N ILE A 131 -27.23 -15.13 5.99
CA ILE A 131 -27.12 -14.70 7.38
C ILE A 131 -27.52 -13.24 7.48
N ASP A 132 -28.73 -13.03 7.99
CA ASP A 132 -29.19 -11.69 8.33
C ASP A 132 -28.31 -11.10 9.43
N ASN A 133 -28.01 -9.83 9.26
CA ASN A 133 -27.17 -9.07 10.16
C ASN A 133 -25.72 -9.59 10.30
N LEU A 134 -25.15 -10.12 9.21
CA LEU A 134 -23.75 -10.54 9.15
C LEU A 134 -22.79 -9.40 9.51
N SER A 135 -21.74 -9.73 10.25
CA SER A 135 -20.55 -8.89 10.42
C SER A 135 -19.32 -9.67 9.97
N THR A 136 -18.41 -9.00 9.28
CA THR A 136 -17.20 -9.62 8.73
C THR A 136 -15.96 -9.13 9.48
N LEU A 137 -15.21 -10.07 10.07
CA LEU A 137 -13.94 -9.81 10.71
C LEU A 137 -12.81 -10.13 9.74
N ILE A 138 -11.93 -9.17 9.49
CA ILE A 138 -10.77 -9.32 8.62
C ILE A 138 -9.53 -9.39 9.51
N LYS A 139 -8.79 -10.50 9.41
CA LYS A 139 -7.54 -10.72 10.14
C LYS A 139 -6.41 -10.94 9.15
N ILE A 140 -5.37 -10.13 9.25
CA ILE A 140 -4.25 -10.17 8.30
C ILE A 140 -2.95 -10.43 9.07
N HIS A 141 -2.24 -11.47 8.66
CA HIS A 141 -0.94 -11.79 9.22
C HIS A 141 0.04 -10.62 8.95
N PRO A 142 0.90 -10.20 9.89
CA PRO A 142 1.78 -9.04 9.73
C PRO A 142 2.77 -9.15 8.56
N ALA A 143 3.12 -10.37 8.17
CA ALA A 143 3.96 -10.67 7.01
C ALA A 143 3.19 -10.80 5.67
N ALA A 144 1.86 -10.73 5.69
CA ALA A 144 1.06 -10.75 4.47
C ALA A 144 1.28 -9.47 3.65
N ARG A 145 0.96 -9.52 2.35
CA ARG A 145 1.16 -8.37 1.47
C ARG A 145 0.06 -7.33 1.69
N TYR A 146 0.43 -6.05 1.67
CA TYR A 146 -0.53 -4.95 1.78
C TYR A 146 -1.66 -5.03 0.74
N ASN A 147 -1.34 -5.46 -0.49
CA ASN A 147 -2.32 -5.64 -1.57
C ASN A 147 -3.48 -6.56 -1.17
N ALA A 148 -3.25 -7.53 -0.29
CA ALA A 148 -4.31 -8.44 0.14
C ALA A 148 -5.41 -7.75 0.95
N MET A 149 -5.06 -6.73 1.75
CA MET A 149 -6.06 -5.89 2.42
C MET A 149 -6.87 -5.11 1.38
N VAL A 150 -6.17 -4.48 0.43
CA VAL A 150 -6.79 -3.67 -0.63
C VAL A 150 -7.76 -4.54 -1.44
N ASP A 151 -7.36 -5.77 -1.80
CA ASP A 151 -8.21 -6.71 -2.53
C ASP A 151 -9.52 -7.01 -1.78
N VAL A 152 -9.49 -7.14 -0.45
CA VAL A 152 -10.72 -7.35 0.35
C VAL A 152 -11.58 -6.09 0.40
N LEU A 153 -10.97 -4.93 0.63
CA LEU A 153 -11.69 -3.66 0.73
C LEU A 153 -12.35 -3.29 -0.60
N ASP A 154 -11.63 -3.43 -1.72
CA ASP A 154 -12.16 -3.19 -3.06
C ASP A 154 -13.37 -4.08 -3.35
N GLU A 155 -13.35 -5.34 -2.91
CA GLU A 155 -14.47 -6.26 -3.11
C GLU A 155 -15.67 -5.90 -2.23
N ILE A 156 -15.44 -5.47 -0.99
CA ILE A 156 -16.50 -4.96 -0.11
C ILE A 156 -17.15 -3.70 -0.71
N ASP A 157 -16.33 -2.74 -1.15
CA ASP A 157 -16.77 -1.51 -1.81
C ASP A 157 -17.58 -1.81 -3.08
N TYR A 158 -17.10 -2.75 -3.90
CA TYR A 158 -17.81 -3.22 -5.07
C TYR A 158 -19.18 -3.78 -4.71
N MET A 159 -19.26 -4.63 -3.68
CA MET A 159 -20.52 -5.20 -3.21
C MET A 159 -21.48 -4.15 -2.68
N GLU A 160 -21.01 -3.18 -1.91
CA GLU A 160 -21.84 -2.07 -1.42
C GLU A 160 -22.44 -1.28 -2.57
N ARG A 161 -21.62 -0.92 -3.56
CA ARG A 161 -22.06 -0.16 -4.75
C ARG A 161 -23.07 -0.96 -5.57
N ASP A 162 -22.80 -2.24 -5.84
CA ASP A 162 -23.69 -3.13 -6.59
C ASP A 162 -25.06 -3.25 -5.91
N TRP A 163 -25.08 -3.51 -4.59
CA TRP A 163 -26.33 -3.61 -3.84
C TRP A 163 -27.11 -2.30 -3.81
N ASN A 164 -26.42 -1.17 -3.59
CA ASN A 164 -27.07 0.13 -3.56
C ASN A 164 -27.60 0.54 -4.95
N MET A 165 -26.92 0.18 -6.03
CA MET A 165 -27.44 0.40 -7.39
C MET A 165 -28.70 -0.42 -7.65
N GLN A 166 -28.73 -1.69 -7.22
CA GLN A 166 -29.92 -2.53 -7.32
C GLN A 166 -31.08 -1.97 -6.51
N MET A 167 -30.83 -1.56 -5.26
CA MET A 167 -31.84 -0.94 -4.39
C MET A 167 -32.38 0.38 -4.99
N ALA A 168 -31.50 1.22 -5.54
CA ALA A 168 -31.91 2.45 -6.23
C ALA A 168 -32.83 2.15 -7.42
N ALA A 169 -32.50 1.12 -8.21
CA ALA A 169 -33.32 0.69 -9.34
C ALA A 169 -34.68 0.14 -8.88
N GLU A 170 -34.72 -0.66 -7.81
CA GLU A 170 -35.97 -1.19 -7.23
C GLU A 170 -36.88 -0.09 -6.69
N LEU A 171 -36.29 0.94 -6.06
CA LEU A 171 -37.03 2.08 -5.53
C LEU A 171 -37.33 3.16 -6.58
N GLY A 172 -36.82 3.02 -7.81
CA GLY A 172 -36.94 4.02 -8.87
C GLY A 172 -36.27 5.37 -8.53
N LYS A 173 -35.23 5.35 -7.70
CA LYS A 173 -34.49 6.54 -7.25
C LYS A 173 -33.11 6.59 -7.89
N ALA A 174 -32.51 7.78 -7.94
CA ALA A 174 -31.07 7.89 -8.20
C ALA A 174 -30.28 7.40 -6.98
N LEU A 175 -29.08 6.82 -7.21
CA LEU A 175 -28.21 6.30 -6.15
C LEU A 175 -27.91 7.35 -5.06
N GLU A 176 -27.72 8.61 -5.47
CA GLU A 176 -27.45 9.73 -4.58
C GLU A 176 -28.63 10.05 -3.64
N ASN A 177 -29.86 9.75 -4.08
CA ASN A 177 -31.10 10.07 -3.37
C ASN A 177 -31.55 8.95 -2.40
N LEU A 178 -30.81 7.86 -2.28
CA LEU A 178 -31.07 6.84 -1.26
C LEU A 178 -30.83 7.42 0.13
N THR A 179 -31.79 7.24 1.03
CA THR A 179 -31.63 7.62 2.44
C THR A 179 -30.60 6.70 3.13
N LYS A 180 -30.08 7.13 4.30
CA LYS A 180 -29.14 6.33 5.08
C LYS A 180 -29.69 4.95 5.48
N GLU A 181 -31.02 4.85 5.61
CA GLU A 181 -31.73 3.62 5.98
C GLU A 181 -31.97 2.69 4.77
N GLU A 182 -32.10 3.28 3.57
CA GLU A 182 -32.26 2.53 2.32
C GLU A 182 -30.92 2.02 1.78
N ARG A 183 -29.82 2.72 2.10
CA ARG A 183 -28.48 2.29 1.69
C ARG A 183 -28.04 1.06 2.47
N PHE A 184 -27.65 0.03 1.74
CA PHE A 184 -26.87 -1.05 2.26
C PHE A 184 -25.47 -0.54 2.63
N SER A 185 -25.04 -0.84 3.86
CA SER A 185 -23.65 -0.70 4.30
C SER A 185 -23.19 -2.05 4.84
N TYR A 186 -22.03 -2.46 4.36
CA TYR A 186 -21.36 -3.68 4.73
C TYR A 186 -20.70 -3.51 6.10
N ARG A 187 -21.06 -4.36 7.07
CA ARG A 187 -20.45 -4.34 8.40
C ARG A 187 -19.18 -5.15 8.41
N TYR A 188 -18.04 -4.48 8.52
CA TYR A 188 -16.75 -5.14 8.70
C TYR A 188 -15.92 -4.50 9.81
N ALA A 189 -14.98 -5.27 10.35
CA ALA A 189 -13.95 -4.81 11.28
C ALA A 189 -12.63 -5.49 10.93
N ILE A 190 -11.52 -4.78 11.16
CA ILE A 190 -10.18 -5.34 11.04
C ILE A 190 -9.67 -5.60 12.46
N ASP A 191 -9.14 -6.79 12.68
CA ASP A 191 -8.59 -7.21 13.97
C ASP A 191 -7.19 -7.79 13.81
N ASP A 192 -6.43 -7.76 14.89
CA ASP A 192 -5.05 -8.20 14.90
C ASP A 192 -4.96 -9.72 14.74
N TRP A 193 -3.89 -10.13 14.06
CA TRP A 193 -3.50 -11.53 13.99
C TRP A 193 -2.84 -11.97 15.28
N VAL A 194 -3.30 -13.09 15.85
CA VAL A 194 -2.78 -13.64 17.11
C VAL A 194 -2.21 -15.03 16.87
N GLY A 195 -1.31 -15.54 17.71
CA GLY A 195 -0.69 -16.86 17.53
C GLY A 195 -1.68 -18.03 17.44
N THR A 196 -2.90 -17.90 17.96
CA THR A 196 -3.98 -18.89 17.74
C THR A 196 -4.39 -18.98 16.26
N ASP A 197 -4.35 -17.86 15.54
CA ASP A 197 -4.68 -17.80 14.12
C ASP A 197 -3.65 -18.56 13.26
N ASP A 198 -2.38 -18.62 13.67
CA ASP A 198 -1.35 -19.46 13.00
C ASP A 198 -1.69 -20.94 13.07
N ARG A 199 -2.11 -21.41 14.24
CA ARG A 199 -2.55 -22.80 14.45
C ARG A 199 -3.79 -23.10 13.60
N ILE A 200 -4.77 -22.21 13.61
CA ILE A 200 -6.00 -22.34 12.84
C ILE A 200 -5.71 -22.40 11.33
N ALA A 201 -4.86 -21.51 10.81
CA ALA A 201 -4.47 -21.49 9.40
C ALA A 201 -3.73 -22.77 8.99
N THR A 202 -2.85 -23.26 9.86
CA THR A 202 -2.11 -24.52 9.63
C THR A 202 -3.05 -25.73 9.59
N GLU A 203 -4.00 -25.81 10.54
CA GLU A 203 -5.02 -26.87 10.59
C GLU A 203 -5.93 -26.84 9.37
N ALA A 204 -6.37 -25.65 8.96
CA ALA A 204 -7.16 -25.43 7.75
C ALA A 204 -6.43 -25.90 6.49
N LEU A 205 -5.14 -25.56 6.36
CA LEU A 205 -4.32 -25.99 5.23
C LEU A 205 -4.15 -27.51 5.20
N ALA A 206 -3.89 -28.13 6.35
CA ALA A 206 -3.76 -29.58 6.47
C ALA A 206 -5.07 -30.31 6.12
N ALA A 207 -6.22 -29.75 6.49
CA ALA A 207 -7.52 -30.28 6.12
C ALA A 207 -7.80 -30.16 4.61
N ALA A 208 -7.44 -29.03 4.00
CA ALA A 208 -7.60 -28.80 2.57
C ALA A 208 -6.76 -29.77 1.72
N GLY A 209 -5.54 -30.09 2.15
CA GLY A 209 -4.65 -31.04 1.46
C GLY A 209 -5.13 -32.49 1.50
N LYS A 210 -5.94 -32.88 2.50
CA LYS A 210 -6.48 -34.25 2.64
C LYS A 210 -7.75 -34.50 1.82
N GLY A 211 -8.43 -33.46 1.36
CA GLY A 211 -9.67 -33.57 0.57
C GLY A 211 -9.46 -33.69 -0.94
N GLY A 212 -8.21 -33.81 -1.40
CA GLY A 212 -7.83 -33.81 -2.82
C GLY A 212 -7.28 -35.13 -3.37
N GLU A 213 -7.44 -36.26 -2.66
CA GLU A 213 -7.18 -37.62 -3.17
C GLU A 213 -8.48 -38.34 -3.58
#